data_AF-A0A2D4MT97-F1
#
_entry.id   AF-A0A2D4MT97-F1
#
_cell.length_a   1.000
_cell.length_b   1.000
_cell.length_c   1.000
_cell.angle_alpha   90.00
_cell.angle_beta   90.00
_cell.angle_gamma   90.00
#
_symmetry.space_group_name_H-M   'P 1'
#
loop_
_entity.id
_entity.type
_entity.pdbx_description
1 polymer ?
#
loop_
_entity_poly.entity_id
_entity_poly.type
_entity_poly.pdbx_seq_one_letter_code
_entity_poly.pdbx_strand_id
1 'polypeptide(L)'
;LLVPGAGEPNFDALENNPFRSRRQRQEWEVKAFLEKIPSELITLDPTQLGRVDPISSEQQREERAERLGYNPEAKELFSPRRKLKGRDSAGSRLKRRKKVAGEGQRALLQKSLASKAETQPVAPQAKPPPVKKSALDHFRK
;
A
#
# COMPACT_ATOMS: atom_id res chain seq x y z
N LEU A 1 45.11 -26.97 24.50
CA LEU A 1 43.84 -27.17 25.22
C LEU A 1 42.93 -28.02 24.36
N LEU A 2 42.48 -29.17 24.87
CA LEU A 2 41.49 -30.01 24.19
C LEU A 2 40.13 -29.73 24.83
N VAL A 3 39.19 -29.20 24.04
CA VAL A 3 37.83 -28.89 24.51
C VAL A 3 36.87 -29.91 23.90
N PRO A 4 36.45 -30.95 24.65
CA PRO A 4 35.50 -31.93 24.13
C PRO A 4 34.14 -31.27 23.89
N GLY A 5 33.49 -31.64 22.77
CA GLY A 5 32.21 -31.08 22.35
C GLY A 5 32.27 -29.77 21.57
N ALA A 6 33.47 -29.23 21.30
CA ALA A 6 33.66 -28.11 20.39
C ALA A 6 33.94 -28.60 18.96
N GLY A 7 33.33 -27.95 17.97
CA GLY A 7 33.48 -28.28 16.54
C GLY A 7 32.31 -29.06 15.96
N GLU A 8 32.24 -29.11 14.63
CA GLU A 8 31.19 -29.84 13.91
C GLU A 8 31.74 -31.20 13.45
N PRO A 9 31.19 -32.33 13.93
CA PRO A 9 31.71 -33.66 13.61
C PRO A 9 31.44 -34.06 12.16
N ASN A 10 30.32 -33.60 11.60
CA ASN A 10 29.92 -33.86 10.22
C ASN A 10 30.26 -32.64 9.37
N PHE A 11 31.40 -32.66 8.70
CA PHE A 11 31.81 -31.56 7.83
C PHE A 11 31.21 -31.71 6.43
N ASP A 12 30.94 -30.58 5.77
CA ASP A 12 30.62 -30.57 4.34
C ASP A 12 31.91 -30.69 3.51
N ALA A 13 32.04 -31.83 2.81
CA ALA A 13 33.21 -32.11 2.00
C ALA A 13 33.35 -31.18 0.77
N LEU A 14 32.25 -30.59 0.28
CA LEU A 14 32.29 -29.68 -0.86
C LEU A 14 32.77 -28.28 -0.46
N GLU A 15 32.31 -27.78 0.69
CA GLU A 15 32.71 -26.47 1.19
C GLU A 15 34.11 -26.49 1.81
N ASN A 16 34.32 -27.32 2.83
CA ASN A 16 35.55 -27.37 3.64
C ASN A 16 35.91 -28.81 4.03
N ASN A 17 36.70 -29.46 3.18
CA ASN A 17 37.20 -30.81 3.44
C ASN A 17 38.60 -30.78 4.08
N PRO A 18 38.77 -31.26 5.33
CA PRO A 18 40.07 -31.34 6.00
C PRO A 18 41.07 -32.29 5.31
N PHE A 19 40.57 -33.31 4.60
CA PHE A 19 41.36 -34.38 4.00
C PHE A 19 41.55 -34.22 2.48
N ARG A 20 41.60 -32.98 1.98
CA ARG A 20 41.71 -32.69 0.54
C ARG A 20 43.01 -33.21 -0.09
N SER A 21 42.87 -33.84 -1.27
CA SER A 21 44.01 -34.18 -2.13
C SER A 21 44.60 -32.95 -2.83
N ARG A 22 45.82 -33.08 -3.39
CA ARG A 22 46.48 -31.96 -4.10
C ARG A 22 45.65 -31.42 -5.26
N ARG A 23 45.02 -32.32 -6.03
CA ARG A 23 44.16 -31.96 -7.15
C ARG A 23 42.89 -31.25 -6.70
N GLN A 24 42.22 -31.78 -5.67
CA GLN A 24 41.02 -31.16 -5.11
C GLN A 24 41.30 -29.76 -4.57
N ARG A 25 42.49 -29.53 -4.00
CA ARG A 25 42.92 -28.20 -3.55
C ARG A 25 43.04 -27.22 -4.72
N GLN A 26 43.73 -27.61 -5.79
CA GLN A 26 43.89 -26.77 -6.98
C GLN A 26 42.53 -26.41 -7.61
N GLU A 27 41.63 -27.39 -7.75
CA GLU A 27 40.28 -27.17 -8.28
C GLU A 27 39.46 -26.25 -7.36
N TRP A 28 39.56 -26.42 -6.05
CA TRP A 28 38.87 -25.56 -5.08
C TRP A 28 39.42 -24.13 -5.07
N GLU A 29 40.72 -23.93 -5.19
CA GLU A 29 41.34 -22.60 -5.29
C GLU A 29 40.84 -21.85 -6.53
N VAL A 30 40.77 -22.53 -7.69
CA VAL A 30 40.21 -21.96 -8.92
C VAL A 30 38.74 -21.60 -8.73
N LYS A 31 37.95 -22.51 -8.14
CA LYS A 31 36.52 -22.27 -7.88
C LYS A 31 36.31 -21.09 -6.93
N ALA A 32 37.04 -21.04 -5.81
CA ALA A 32 36.98 -19.96 -4.83
C ALA A 32 37.38 -18.61 -5.42
N PHE A 33 38.31 -18.59 -6.39
CA PHE A 33 38.68 -17.38 -7.10
C PHE A 33 37.56 -16.89 -8.04
N LEU A 34 36.93 -17.80 -8.79
CA LEU A 34 35.83 -17.47 -9.71
C LEU A 34 34.55 -17.05 -8.99
N GLU A 35 34.24 -17.69 -7.86
CA GLU A 35 33.07 -17.41 -7.03
C GLU A 35 33.32 -16.30 -6.00
N LYS A 36 34.48 -15.65 -6.06
CA LYS A 36 34.85 -14.59 -5.12
C LYS A 36 33.82 -13.46 -5.15
N ILE A 37 33.21 -13.21 -3.99
CA ILE A 37 32.23 -12.13 -3.82
C ILE A 37 32.94 -10.77 -3.97
N PRO A 38 32.49 -9.88 -4.85
CA PRO A 38 33.02 -8.52 -4.96
C PRO A 38 32.70 -7.69 -3.70
N SER A 39 33.54 -6.70 -3.41
CA SER A 39 33.45 -5.91 -2.17
C SER A 39 32.13 -5.13 -2.02
N GLU A 40 31.50 -4.78 -3.13
CA GLU A 40 30.23 -4.04 -3.16
C GLU A 40 29.04 -4.84 -2.60
N LEU A 41 29.12 -6.17 -2.62
CA LEU A 41 28.04 -7.05 -2.15
C LEU A 41 28.16 -7.40 -0.67
N ILE A 42 29.16 -6.85 0.03
CA ILE A 42 29.34 -7.07 1.48
C ILE A 42 28.38 -6.13 2.22
N THR A 43 27.23 -6.68 2.61
CA THR A 43 26.18 -5.97 3.34
C THR A 43 25.92 -6.60 4.71
N LEU A 44 25.19 -5.89 5.58
CA LEU A 44 24.80 -6.42 6.89
C LEU A 44 23.90 -7.64 6.76
N ASP A 45 22.92 -7.59 5.86
CA ASP A 45 22.03 -8.72 5.60
C ASP A 45 22.36 -9.37 4.24
N PRO A 46 22.79 -10.65 4.22
CA PRO A 46 23.17 -11.33 2.97
C PRO A 46 21.98 -11.62 2.05
N THR A 47 20.75 -11.55 2.55
CA THR A 47 19.52 -11.78 1.76
C THR A 47 19.06 -10.57 0.97
N GLN A 48 19.75 -9.43 1.07
CA GLN A 48 19.37 -8.18 0.39
C GLN A 48 19.54 -8.25 -1.14
N LEU A 49 20.49 -9.03 -1.65
CA LEU A 49 20.78 -9.13 -3.10
C LEU A 49 19.56 -9.58 -3.94
N GLY A 50 18.64 -10.34 -3.35
CA GLY A 50 17.42 -10.79 -4.02
C GLY A 50 16.23 -9.83 -3.93
N ARG A 51 16.41 -8.65 -3.31
CA ARG A 51 15.31 -7.70 -3.07
C ARG A 51 15.36 -6.55 -4.07
N VAL A 52 14.18 -6.00 -4.36
CA VAL A 52 14.04 -4.76 -5.15
C VAL A 52 14.03 -3.59 -4.18
N ASP A 53 14.66 -2.49 -4.57
CA ASP A 53 14.59 -1.23 -3.83
C ASP A 53 13.12 -0.75 -3.74
N PRO A 54 12.57 -0.60 -2.53
CA PRO A 54 11.17 -0.19 -2.36
C PRO A 54 10.90 1.17 -3.01
N ILE A 55 11.83 2.12 -2.91
CA ILE A 55 11.63 3.50 -3.38
C ILE A 55 11.49 3.52 -4.90
N SER A 56 12.45 2.92 -5.61
CA SER A 56 12.37 2.81 -7.07
C SER A 56 11.12 2.04 -7.52
N SER A 57 10.74 0.98 -6.80
CA SER A 57 9.55 0.19 -7.12
C SER A 57 8.25 0.98 -6.94
N GLU A 58 8.17 1.84 -5.94
CA GLU A 58 7.02 2.71 -5.67
C GLU A 58 6.91 3.80 -6.74
N GLN A 59 8.02 4.45 -7.10
CA GLN A 59 8.06 5.44 -8.17
C GLN A 59 7.59 4.86 -9.51
N GLN A 60 8.07 3.67 -9.88
CA GLN A 60 7.63 2.98 -11.10
C GLN A 60 6.13 2.64 -11.06
N ARG A 61 5.58 2.30 -9.89
CA ARG A 61 4.14 2.06 -9.73
C ARG A 61 3.34 3.34 -9.92
N GLU A 62 3.79 4.45 -9.33
CA GLU A 62 3.15 5.76 -9.45
C GLU A 62 3.17 6.26 -10.90
N GLU A 63 4.33 6.24 -11.57
CA GLU A 63 4.45 6.62 -12.97
C GLU A 63 3.54 5.76 -13.88
N ARG A 64 3.50 4.45 -13.62
CA ARG A 64 2.61 3.53 -14.35
C ARG A 64 1.15 3.88 -14.14
N ALA A 65 0.76 4.28 -12.93
CA ALA A 65 -0.60 4.67 -12.62
C ALA A 65 -1.00 6.01 -13.24
N GLU A 66 -0.10 6.99 -13.24
CA GLU A 66 -0.29 8.28 -13.92
C GLU A 66 -0.48 8.07 -15.42
N ARG A 67 0.38 7.25 -16.04
CA ARG A 67 0.31 6.94 -17.47
C ARG A 67 -0.99 6.23 -17.86
N LEU A 68 -1.47 5.32 -17.01
CA LEU A 68 -2.74 4.61 -17.23
C LEU A 68 -3.96 5.46 -16.85
N GLY A 69 -3.78 6.54 -16.08
CA GLY A 69 -4.86 7.33 -15.49
C GLY A 69 -5.66 6.58 -14.41
N TYR A 70 -5.25 5.38 -14.03
CA TYR A 70 -5.81 4.61 -12.93
C TYR A 70 -4.74 3.71 -12.31
N ASN A 71 -4.81 3.51 -11.00
CA ASN A 71 -3.96 2.57 -10.28
C ASN A 71 -4.49 1.13 -10.46
N PRO A 72 -3.83 0.24 -11.23
CA PRO A 72 -4.30 -1.14 -11.37
C PRO A 72 -4.19 -1.95 -10.07
N GLU A 73 -3.26 -1.58 -9.20
CA GLU A 73 -2.98 -2.23 -7.92
C GLU A 73 -3.73 -1.58 -6.74
N ALA A 74 -4.49 -0.50 -6.98
CA ALA A 74 -5.27 0.11 -5.93
C ALA A 74 -6.30 -0.87 -5.39
N LYS A 75 -6.24 -1.12 -4.07
CA LYS A 75 -7.28 -1.89 -3.40
C LYS A 75 -8.62 -1.19 -3.58
N GLU A 76 -9.61 -1.93 -4.08
CA GLU A 76 -10.99 -1.45 -4.11
C GLU A 76 -11.38 -0.94 -2.71
N LEU A 77 -11.89 0.30 -2.62
CA LEU A 77 -12.34 0.93 -1.37
C LEU A 77 -13.31 0.04 -0.58
N PHE A 78 -14.05 -0.84 -1.27
CA PHE A 78 -14.99 -1.75 -0.65
C PHE A 78 -15.07 -3.09 -1.39
N SER A 79 -14.50 -4.13 -0.79
CA SER A 79 -14.73 -5.52 -1.20
C SER A 79 -15.66 -6.21 -0.19
N PRO A 80 -16.88 -6.64 -0.58
CA PRO A 80 -17.80 -7.26 0.35
C PRO A 80 -17.29 -8.63 0.81
N ARG A 81 -17.19 -8.83 2.13
CA ARG A 81 -16.89 -10.15 2.71
C ARG A 81 -17.86 -11.22 2.22
N ARG A 82 -17.33 -12.44 2.02
CA ARG A 82 -18.12 -13.62 1.70
C ARG A 82 -19.00 -14.02 2.89
N LYS A 83 -20.28 -14.25 2.63
CA LYS A 83 -21.30 -14.73 3.58
C LYS A 83 -21.66 -16.18 3.25
N LEU A 84 -22.09 -16.92 4.27
CA LEU A 84 -22.47 -18.32 4.13
C LEU A 84 -23.85 -18.50 3.44
N LYS A 85 -24.10 -19.76 3.06
CA LYS A 85 -25.27 -20.38 2.38
C LYS A 85 -26.41 -19.41 2.01
N GLY A 86 -26.51 -19.11 0.71
CA GLY A 86 -27.64 -18.39 0.09
C GLY A 86 -27.58 -16.86 0.16
N ARG A 87 -26.75 -16.26 1.02
CA ARG A 87 -26.70 -14.80 1.21
C ARG A 87 -25.67 -14.09 0.31
N ASP A 88 -24.97 -14.85 -0.52
CA ASP A 88 -23.75 -14.44 -1.22
C ASP A 88 -23.79 -14.61 -2.75
N SER A 89 -25.01 -14.62 -3.30
CA SER A 89 -25.23 -14.59 -4.74
C SER A 89 -24.53 -13.38 -5.40
N ALA A 90 -24.20 -13.51 -6.68
CA ALA A 90 -23.57 -12.44 -7.46
C ALA A 90 -24.38 -11.12 -7.36
N GLY A 91 -25.72 -11.22 -7.45
CA GLY A 91 -26.62 -10.07 -7.27
C GLY A 91 -26.57 -9.44 -5.87
N SER A 92 -26.50 -10.25 -4.81
CA SER A 92 -26.37 -9.75 -3.42
C SER A 92 -25.03 -9.01 -3.21
N ARG A 93 -23.95 -9.50 -3.83
CA ARG A 93 -22.64 -8.84 -3.82
C ARG A 93 -22.65 -7.50 -4.57
N LEU A 94 -23.24 -7.46 -5.77
CA LEU A 94 -23.37 -6.22 -6.55
C LEU A 94 -24.23 -5.17 -5.83
N LYS A 95 -25.36 -5.57 -5.21
CA LYS A 95 -26.21 -4.67 -4.42
C LYS A 95 -25.44 -4.03 -3.27
N ARG A 96 -24.61 -4.79 -2.55
CA ARG A 96 -23.75 -4.28 -1.47
C ARG A 96 -22.70 -3.31 -2.00
N ARG A 97 -22.00 -3.66 -3.09
CA ARG A 97 -21.02 -2.75 -3.74
C ARG A 97 -21.66 -1.43 -4.16
N LYS A 98 -22.84 -1.47 -4.79
CA LYS A 98 -23.57 -0.26 -5.22
C LYS A 98 -24.02 0.63 -4.06
N LYS A 99 -24.44 0.05 -2.93
CA LYS A 99 -24.80 0.81 -1.72
C LYS A 99 -23.62 1.62 -1.20
N VAL A 100 -22.44 1.00 -1.09
CA VAL A 100 -21.23 1.66 -0.56
C VAL A 100 -20.62 2.64 -1.57
N ALA A 101 -20.76 2.39 -2.88
CA ALA A 101 -20.34 3.36 -3.89
C ALA A 101 -21.05 4.73 -3.74
N GLY A 102 -22.32 4.74 -3.35
CA GLY A 102 -23.07 5.96 -3.07
C GLY A 102 -22.64 6.67 -1.78
N GLU A 103 -22.12 5.95 -0.78
CA GLU A 103 -21.61 6.53 0.46
C GLU A 103 -20.34 7.37 0.21
N GLY A 104 -19.46 6.92 -0.68
CA GLY A 104 -18.29 7.70 -1.11
C GLY A 104 -18.68 9.04 -1.74
N GLN A 105 -19.69 9.05 -2.61
CA GLN A 105 -20.21 10.28 -3.22
C GLN A 105 -20.82 11.23 -2.17
N ARG A 106 -21.56 10.69 -1.20
CA ARG A 106 -22.15 11.50 -0.10
C ARG A 106 -21.09 12.16 0.76
N ALA A 107 -20.00 11.46 1.09
CA ALA A 107 -18.91 12.02 1.90
C ALA A 107 -18.20 13.18 1.17
N LEU A 108 -17.97 13.06 -0.15
CA LEU A 108 -17.39 14.15 -0.96
C LEU A 108 -18.33 15.37 -1.03
N LEU A 109 -19.64 15.15 -1.15
CA LEU A 109 -20.63 16.22 -1.13
C LEU A 109 -20.67 16.93 0.23
N GLN A 110 -20.63 16.19 1.33
CA GLN A 110 -20.57 16.80 2.66
C GLN A 110 -19.32 17.66 2.87
N LYS A 111 -18.15 17.17 2.45
CA LYS A 111 -16.90 17.94 2.52
C LYS A 111 -16.95 19.22 1.69
N SER A 112 -17.48 19.16 0.47
CA SER A 112 -17.61 20.34 -0.39
C SER A 112 -18.65 21.35 0.09
N LEU A 113 -19.72 20.88 0.76
CA LEU A 113 -20.69 21.75 1.42
C LEU A 113 -20.10 22.43 2.66
N ALA A 114 -19.33 21.70 3.48
CA ALA A 114 -18.65 22.24 4.65
C ALA A 114 -17.62 23.31 4.26
N SER A 115 -16.76 23.04 3.26
CA SER A 115 -15.79 24.03 2.79
C SER A 115 -16.49 25.26 2.19
N LYS A 116 -17.60 25.08 1.45
CA LYS A 116 -18.42 26.22 1.00
C LYS A 116 -19.01 27.02 2.15
N ALA A 117 -19.45 26.37 3.22
CA ALA A 117 -19.99 27.04 4.40
C ALA A 117 -18.92 27.84 5.16
N GLU A 118 -17.68 27.33 5.22
CA GLU A 118 -16.53 28.02 5.82
C GLU A 118 -16.01 29.17 4.94
N THR A 119 -16.06 29.02 3.62
CA THR A 119 -15.55 30.02 2.65
C THR A 119 -16.57 31.14 2.40
N GLN A 120 -17.85 30.94 2.73
CA GLN A 120 -18.80 32.04 2.80
C GLN A 120 -18.48 32.86 4.06
N PRO A 121 -17.94 34.10 3.92
CA PRO A 121 -17.87 34.98 5.08
C PRO A 121 -19.30 35.19 5.57
N VAL A 122 -19.50 35.09 6.88
CA VAL A 122 -20.79 35.30 7.56
C VAL A 122 -21.49 36.48 6.90
N ALA A 123 -22.52 36.17 6.09
CA ALA A 123 -23.26 37.19 5.39
C ALA A 123 -23.81 38.17 6.45
N PRO A 124 -23.70 39.50 6.22
CA PRO A 124 -24.18 40.47 7.18
C PRO A 124 -25.67 40.24 7.43
N GLN A 125 -26.02 40.38 8.71
CA GLN A 125 -27.31 40.16 9.37
C GLN A 125 -28.55 40.11 8.45
N ALA A 126 -29.36 39.09 8.72
CA ALA A 126 -30.63 38.77 8.10
C ALA A 126 -31.44 40.02 7.71
N LYS A 127 -31.86 40.08 6.44
CA LYS A 127 -32.95 40.97 6.02
C LYS A 127 -34.16 40.72 6.93
N PRO A 128 -34.80 41.77 7.47
CA PRO A 128 -35.93 41.60 8.38
C PRO A 128 -37.03 40.78 7.70
N PRO A 129 -37.77 39.94 8.47
CA PRO A 129 -38.84 39.12 7.90
C PRO A 129 -39.83 40.03 7.16
N PRO A 130 -40.40 39.57 6.02
CA PRO A 130 -41.34 40.38 5.26
C PRO A 130 -42.51 40.77 6.17
N VAL A 131 -42.70 42.08 6.33
CA VAL A 131 -43.75 42.66 7.18
C VAL A 131 -45.11 42.13 6.71
N LYS A 132 -45.85 41.50 7.62
CA LYS A 132 -47.22 41.05 7.32
C LYS A 132 -48.07 42.30 7.08
N LYS A 133 -48.53 42.49 5.84
CA LYS A 133 -49.40 43.61 5.47
C LYS A 133 -50.70 43.52 6.28
N SER A 134 -51.03 44.58 7.02
CA SER A 134 -52.27 44.63 7.79
C SER A 134 -53.41 45.11 6.88
N ALA A 135 -54.64 44.64 7.14
CA ALA A 135 -55.81 45.05 6.35
C ALA A 135 -56.05 46.58 6.37
N LEU A 136 -55.54 47.27 7.39
CA LEU A 136 -55.61 48.73 7.56
C LEU A 136 -54.65 49.51 6.66
N ASP A 137 -53.60 48.86 6.13
CA ASP A 137 -52.62 49.51 5.26
C ASP A 137 -53.16 49.79 3.84
N HIS A 138 -54.33 49.25 3.50
CA HIS A 138 -55.00 49.46 2.22
C HIS A 138 -55.87 50.74 2.16
N PHE A 139 -56.14 51.38 3.31
CA PHE A 139 -57.02 52.55 3.39
C PHE A 139 -56.29 53.87 3.67
N ARG A 140 -54.94 53.85 3.71
CA ARG A 140 -54.15 55.08 3.81
C ARG A 140 -53.96 55.68 2.42
N LYS A 141 -54.65 56.81 2.20
CA LYS A 141 -54.53 57.68 1.02
C LYS A 141 -53.23 58.49 1.06
#